data_AF-M7NWP6-F1
#
_entry.id   AF-M7NWP6-F1
#
_cell.length_a   1.000
_cell.length_b   1.000
_cell.length_c   1.000
_cell.angle_alpha   90.00
_cell.angle_beta   90.00
_cell.angle_gamma   90.00
#
_symmetry.space_group_name_H-M   'P 1'
#
loop_
_entity.id
_entity.type
_entity.pdbx_description
1 polymer ?
#
loop_
_entity_poly.entity_id
_entity_poly.type
_entity_poly.pdbx_seq_one_letter_code
_entity_poly.pdbx_strand_id
1 'polypeptide(L)'
;MKKSIFTLAFAFIAFLAMHTAQAQNPHFTDVRVSNNGLTVSGKIAGLGQSSGLVTVTYTADVTATRTCSTRGNGKPVRPHTETKSLSASGEYERDRNGQVTFSLTLDPSSIGQDVDFSNCPNGLTQLVNIIIANKVLSFSTQSGESGSMQIP
;
A
#
# COMPACT_ATOMS: atom_id res chain seq x y z
N MET A 1 -34.28 48.19 50.45
CA MET A 1 -33.80 48.10 49.05
C MET A 1 -32.83 46.93 48.94
N LYS A 2 -33.28 45.77 48.44
CA LYS A 2 -32.45 44.57 48.22
C LYS A 2 -32.44 44.31 46.71
N LYS A 3 -31.40 44.73 46.01
CA LYS A 3 -31.26 44.54 44.56
C LYS A 3 -30.24 43.43 44.31
N SER A 4 -30.77 42.34 43.76
CA SER A 4 -30.18 41.26 42.98
C SER A 4 -28.65 41.11 42.98
N ILE A 5 -28.16 40.14 43.75
CA ILE A 5 -26.89 39.44 43.53
C ILE A 5 -27.27 38.01 43.17
N PHE A 6 -27.64 37.71 41.92
CA PHE A 6 -27.88 36.32 41.49
C PHE A 6 -27.95 36.22 39.96
N THR A 7 -26.89 36.60 39.24
CA THR A 7 -26.80 36.28 37.79
C THR A 7 -25.37 36.33 37.26
N LEU A 8 -24.44 35.53 37.81
CA LEU A 8 -23.09 35.42 37.23
C LEU A 8 -22.41 34.05 37.45
N ALA A 9 -23.18 32.95 37.45
CA ALA A 9 -22.62 31.62 37.74
C ALA A 9 -23.15 30.48 36.86
N PHE A 10 -23.57 30.74 35.61
CA PHE A 10 -24.14 29.69 34.74
C PHE A 10 -23.53 29.58 33.33
N ALA A 11 -22.50 30.35 32.99
CA ALA A 11 -21.97 30.41 31.62
C ALA A 11 -20.54 29.85 31.44
N PHE A 12 -20.06 28.99 32.35
CA PHE A 12 -18.67 28.49 32.30
C PHE A 12 -18.50 26.96 32.24
N ILE A 13 -19.58 26.18 32.18
CA ILE A 13 -19.50 24.70 32.27
C ILE A 13 -19.65 23.99 30.91
N ALA A 14 -19.96 24.70 29.81
CA ALA A 14 -20.38 24.05 28.56
C ALA A 14 -19.27 23.80 27.49
N PHE A 15 -18.00 24.12 27.75
CA PHE A 15 -16.96 24.05 26.70
C PHE A 15 -15.87 22.97 26.89
N LEU A 16 -16.01 22.10 27.89
CA LEU A 16 -15.16 20.92 28.03
C LEU A 16 -15.85 19.70 27.40
N ALA A 17 -16.23 19.80 26.14
CA ALA A 17 -16.32 18.62 25.29
C ALA A 17 -14.89 18.11 25.12
N MET A 18 -14.42 17.35 26.11
CA MET A 18 -13.20 16.57 26.08
C MET A 18 -13.25 15.71 24.83
N HIS A 19 -12.65 16.19 23.75
CA HIS A 19 -12.15 15.30 22.72
C HIS A 19 -11.07 14.48 23.42
N THR A 20 -11.41 13.28 23.86
CA THR A 20 -10.39 12.30 24.21
C THR A 20 -9.63 12.05 22.92
N ALA A 21 -8.50 12.73 22.74
CA ALA A 21 -7.50 12.32 21.78
C ALA A 21 -7.03 10.94 22.24
N GLN A 22 -7.70 9.89 21.75
CA GLN A 22 -7.21 8.53 21.87
C GLN A 22 -5.86 8.56 21.17
N ALA A 23 -4.77 8.32 21.93
CA ALA A 23 -3.44 8.20 21.35
C ALA A 23 -3.39 6.89 20.54
N GLN A 24 -3.93 6.93 19.34
CA GLN A 24 -3.80 5.88 18.35
C GLN A 24 -2.33 5.83 17.94
N ASN A 25 -1.78 4.62 17.84
CA ASN A 25 -0.42 4.40 17.34
C ASN A 25 -0.45 3.36 16.22
N PRO A 26 -0.99 3.73 15.05
CA PRO A 26 -1.10 2.81 13.93
C PRO A 26 0.28 2.36 13.45
N HIS A 27 0.50 1.05 13.38
CA HIS A 27 1.76 0.47 12.92
C HIS A 27 1.54 -0.85 12.20
N PHE A 28 2.45 -1.17 11.28
CA PHE A 28 2.44 -2.45 10.59
C PHE A 28 2.93 -3.58 11.50
N THR A 29 2.28 -4.74 11.40
CA THR A 29 2.66 -5.97 12.10
C THR A 29 2.46 -7.16 11.15
N ASP A 30 3.14 -8.28 11.43
CA ASP A 30 3.03 -9.52 10.64
C ASP A 30 3.29 -9.35 9.13
N VAL A 31 4.11 -8.37 8.72
CA VAL A 31 4.40 -8.10 7.31
C VAL A 31 5.19 -9.26 6.71
N ARG A 32 4.65 -9.84 5.65
CA ARG A 32 5.26 -10.93 4.88
C ARG A 32 5.31 -10.57 3.41
N VAL A 33 6.47 -10.83 2.83
CA VAL A 33 6.73 -10.69 1.40
C VAL A 33 6.78 -12.07 0.78
N SER A 34 6.12 -12.24 -0.36
CA SER A 34 6.08 -13.50 -1.11
C SER A 34 6.12 -13.23 -2.61
N ASN A 35 6.14 -14.29 -3.41
CA ASN A 35 6.15 -14.20 -4.88
C ASN A 35 7.28 -13.30 -5.41
N ASN A 36 8.51 -13.55 -4.93
CA ASN A 36 9.72 -12.77 -5.25
C ASN A 36 9.65 -11.28 -4.94
N GLY A 37 8.74 -10.83 -4.07
CA GLY A 37 8.55 -9.41 -3.78
C GLY A 37 7.30 -8.80 -4.40
N LEU A 38 6.58 -9.53 -5.25
CA LEU A 38 5.38 -9.00 -5.91
C LEU A 38 4.19 -8.91 -4.96
N THR A 39 4.12 -9.80 -3.97
CA THR A 39 2.99 -9.88 -3.05
C THR A 39 3.45 -9.52 -1.65
N VAL A 40 2.75 -8.56 -1.02
CA VAL A 40 2.90 -8.22 0.39
C VAL A 40 1.59 -8.47 1.12
N SER A 41 1.69 -9.06 2.30
CA SER A 41 0.55 -9.26 3.19
C SER A 41 0.95 -8.91 4.62
N GLY A 42 -0.02 -8.62 5.47
CA GLY A 42 0.26 -8.29 6.86
C GLY A 42 -0.93 -7.65 7.54
N LYS A 43 -0.64 -6.93 8.63
CA LYS A 43 -1.64 -6.24 9.42
C LYS A 43 -1.24 -4.82 9.73
N ILE A 44 -2.24 -3.97 9.97
CA ILE A 44 -2.07 -2.68 10.62
C ILE A 44 -2.81 -2.77 11.95
N ALA A 45 -2.11 -2.51 13.05
CA ALA A 45 -2.66 -2.53 14.40
C ALA A 45 -2.58 -1.15 15.04
N GLY A 46 -3.30 -0.93 16.14
CA GLY A 46 -3.27 0.34 16.87
C GLY A 46 -4.08 1.46 16.22
N LEU A 47 -4.99 1.11 15.30
CA LEU A 47 -5.87 2.08 14.64
C LEU A 47 -6.99 2.59 15.56
N GLY A 48 -7.21 2.00 16.74
CA GLY A 48 -8.29 2.38 17.65
C GLY A 48 -9.67 1.82 17.26
N GLN A 49 -10.67 2.08 18.11
CA GLN A 49 -12.00 1.43 18.04
C GLN A 49 -12.98 2.07 17.03
N SER A 50 -12.59 3.10 16.27
CA SER A 50 -13.47 3.74 15.29
C SER A 50 -13.72 2.86 14.06
N SER A 51 -14.97 2.79 13.59
CA SER A 51 -15.31 2.20 12.29
C SER A 51 -14.79 3.08 11.16
N GLY A 52 -14.25 2.49 10.10
CA GLY A 52 -13.82 3.23 8.92
C GLY A 52 -13.02 2.37 7.95
N LEU A 53 -12.87 2.88 6.74
CA LEU A 53 -12.01 2.29 5.71
C LEU A 53 -10.56 2.75 5.91
N VAL A 54 -9.65 1.82 5.68
CA VAL A 54 -8.21 2.06 5.61
C VAL A 54 -7.74 1.70 4.21
N THR A 55 -7.18 2.69 3.51
CA THR A 55 -6.54 2.47 2.22
C THR A 55 -5.11 2.02 2.49
N VAL A 56 -4.73 0.85 1.97
CA VAL A 56 -3.36 0.33 2.03
C VAL A 56 -2.79 0.36 0.62
N THR A 57 -1.57 0.85 0.47
CA THR A 57 -0.88 0.94 -0.82
C THR A 57 0.48 0.27 -0.71
N TYR A 58 0.79 -0.58 -1.69
CA TYR A 58 2.10 -1.19 -1.86
C TYR A 58 2.71 -0.67 -3.16
N THR A 59 3.91 -0.10 -3.07
CA THR A 59 4.68 0.38 -4.22
C THR A 59 6.05 -0.27 -4.24
N ALA A 60 6.55 -0.61 -5.43
CA ALA A 60 7.94 -1.03 -5.60
C ALA A 60 8.45 -0.72 -7.00
N ASP A 61 9.77 -0.60 -7.12
CA ASP A 61 10.44 -0.55 -8.41
C ASP A 61 10.67 -1.98 -8.88
N VAL A 62 10.06 -2.32 -10.02
CA VAL A 62 10.13 -3.65 -10.61
C VAL A 62 10.92 -3.57 -11.90
N THR A 63 12.05 -4.27 -11.93
CA THR A 63 12.87 -4.47 -13.11
C THR A 63 12.55 -5.83 -13.70
N ALA A 64 12.00 -5.86 -14.92
CA ALA A 64 11.72 -7.11 -15.63
C ALA A 64 12.59 -7.22 -16.88
N THR A 65 13.14 -8.41 -17.10
CA THR A 65 13.86 -8.75 -18.33
C THR A 65 12.99 -9.70 -19.16
N ARG A 66 12.66 -9.29 -20.39
CA ARG A 66 11.96 -10.10 -21.38
C ARG A 66 12.90 -10.45 -22.54
N THR A 67 12.73 -11.63 -23.10
CA THR A 67 13.46 -12.09 -24.29
C THR A 67 12.52 -12.83 -25.24
N CYS A 68 12.95 -13.06 -26.49
CA CYS A 68 12.21 -13.92 -27.40
C CYS A 68 12.30 -15.39 -26.97
N SER A 69 11.17 -16.11 -27.00
CA SER A 69 11.17 -17.54 -26.74
C SER A 69 11.79 -18.28 -27.93
N THR A 70 12.91 -18.96 -27.69
CA THR A 70 13.62 -19.75 -28.71
C THR A 70 13.25 -21.23 -28.59
N ARG A 71 12.07 -21.63 -29.09
CA ARG A 71 11.73 -23.05 -29.26
C ARG A 71 12.50 -23.69 -30.44
N GLY A 72 13.84 -23.68 -30.38
CA GLY A 72 14.75 -24.30 -31.36
C GLY A 72 15.46 -23.33 -32.31
N ASN A 73 16.65 -23.75 -32.79
CA ASN A 73 17.54 -23.13 -33.79
C ASN A 73 17.61 -21.59 -33.75
N GLY A 74 18.29 -21.11 -32.71
CA GLY A 74 18.33 -19.73 -32.27
C GLY A 74 18.89 -18.71 -33.27
N LYS A 75 18.18 -17.59 -33.36
CA LYS A 75 18.83 -16.28 -33.44
C LYS A 75 18.79 -15.66 -32.03
N PRO A 76 19.93 -15.22 -31.48
CA PRO A 76 19.93 -14.49 -30.22
C PRO A 76 19.28 -13.13 -30.45
N VAL A 77 18.02 -12.99 -30.06
CA VAL A 77 17.42 -11.67 -29.90
C VAL A 77 17.87 -11.13 -28.55
N ARG A 78 18.34 -9.89 -28.53
CA ARG A 78 18.83 -9.26 -27.29
C ARG A 78 17.68 -9.17 -26.29
N PRO A 79 17.86 -9.60 -25.03
CA PRO A 79 16.90 -9.35 -23.98
C PRO A 79 16.66 -7.85 -23.83
N HIS A 80 15.42 -7.47 -23.55
CA HIS A 80 15.05 -6.13 -23.16
C HIS A 80 14.81 -6.11 -21.65
N THR A 81 15.38 -5.13 -20.96
CA THR A 81 15.20 -4.92 -19.53
C THR A 81 14.60 -3.55 -19.32
N GLU A 82 13.49 -3.49 -18.61
CA GLU A 82 12.82 -2.25 -18.24
C GLU A 82 12.59 -2.23 -16.72
N THR A 83 12.72 -1.05 -16.11
CA THR A 83 12.36 -0.81 -14.72
C THR A 83 11.18 0.16 -14.66
N LYS A 84 10.14 -0.22 -13.93
CA LYS A 84 8.95 0.60 -13.73
C LYS A 84 8.54 0.57 -12.27
N SER A 85 8.10 1.72 -11.77
CA SER A 85 7.46 1.79 -10.46
C SER A 85 6.02 1.29 -10.58
N LEU A 86 5.69 0.24 -9.83
CA LEU A 86 4.34 -0.34 -9.80
C LEU A 86 3.68 -0.02 -8.47
N SER A 87 2.35 0.06 -8.49
CA SER A 87 1.52 0.28 -7.31
C SER A 87 0.33 -0.67 -7.31
N ALA A 88 -0.01 -1.18 -6.13
CA ALA A 88 -1.25 -1.89 -5.85
C ALA A 88 -1.88 -1.30 -4.59
N SER A 89 -3.18 -1.05 -4.62
CA SER A 89 -3.92 -0.51 -3.48
C SER A 89 -5.19 -1.30 -3.20
N GLY A 90 -5.64 -1.24 -1.95
CA GLY A 90 -6.89 -1.84 -1.50
C GLY A 90 -7.47 -1.06 -0.34
N GLU A 91 -8.80 -1.09 -0.23
CA GLU A 91 -9.52 -0.55 0.92
C GLU A 91 -10.00 -1.70 1.80
N TYR A 92 -9.77 -1.55 3.10
CA TYR A 92 -10.08 -2.58 4.07
C TYR A 92 -10.89 -1.98 5.22
N GLU A 93 -11.92 -2.69 5.63
CA GLU A 93 -12.66 -2.35 6.83
C GLU A 93 -11.85 -2.71 8.07
N ARG A 94 -11.85 -1.79 9.03
CA ARG A 94 -11.26 -2.03 10.35
C ARG A 94 -12.10 -3.04 11.13
N ASP A 95 -11.43 -3.99 11.78
CA ASP A 95 -12.08 -4.92 12.70
C ASP A 95 -12.45 -4.24 14.03
N ARG A 96 -13.18 -4.98 14.88
CA ARG A 96 -13.61 -4.50 16.21
C ARG A 96 -12.44 -4.22 17.18
N ASN A 97 -11.23 -4.65 16.86
CA ASN A 97 -10.05 -4.48 17.69
C ASN A 97 -9.11 -3.38 17.17
N GLY A 98 -9.55 -2.64 16.15
CA GLY A 98 -8.75 -1.60 15.57
C GLY A 98 -7.61 -2.12 14.68
N GLN A 99 -7.87 -3.20 13.95
CA GLN A 99 -6.91 -3.86 13.09
C GLN A 99 -7.42 -3.99 11.66
N VAL A 100 -6.49 -4.05 10.72
CA VAL A 100 -6.74 -4.37 9.31
C VAL A 100 -5.79 -5.46 8.90
N THR A 101 -6.29 -6.50 8.22
CA THR A 101 -5.45 -7.51 7.55
C THR A 101 -5.52 -7.26 6.05
N PHE A 102 -4.36 -7.19 5.38
CA PHE A 102 -4.27 -6.86 3.96
C PHE A 102 -3.41 -7.87 3.20
N SER A 103 -3.63 -7.92 1.88
CA SER A 103 -2.79 -8.63 0.92
C SER A 103 -2.88 -7.92 -0.42
N LEU A 104 -1.75 -7.43 -0.92
CA LEU A 104 -1.61 -6.65 -2.15
C LEU A 104 -0.59 -7.32 -3.05
N THR A 105 -0.87 -7.34 -4.36
CA THR A 105 0.04 -7.91 -5.37
C THR A 105 0.26 -6.91 -6.49
N LEU A 106 1.52 -6.62 -6.80
CA LEU A 106 1.91 -5.84 -7.96
C LEU A 106 1.72 -6.66 -9.24
N ASP A 107 1.20 -6.04 -10.29
CA ASP A 107 1.05 -6.66 -11.60
C ASP A 107 2.20 -6.23 -12.55
N PRO A 108 3.19 -7.11 -12.82
CA PRO A 108 4.28 -6.81 -13.73
C PRO A 108 3.90 -6.95 -15.21
N SER A 109 2.65 -7.29 -15.55
CA SER A 109 2.20 -7.50 -16.94
C SER A 109 2.42 -6.27 -17.84
N SER A 110 2.38 -5.07 -17.23
CA SER A 110 2.54 -3.78 -17.91
C SER A 110 3.98 -3.42 -18.26
N ILE A 111 4.98 -4.15 -17.76
CA ILE A 111 6.41 -3.89 -18.02
C ILE A 111 6.81 -4.58 -19.32
N GLY A 112 7.37 -3.85 -20.27
CA GLY A 112 7.87 -4.34 -21.55
C GLY A 112 6.76 -4.57 -22.57
N GLN A 113 5.66 -3.80 -22.47
CA GLN A 113 4.57 -3.76 -23.46
C GLN A 113 4.88 -2.86 -24.66
N ASP A 114 5.78 -1.89 -24.47
CA ASP A 114 6.27 -0.93 -25.48
C ASP A 114 7.41 -1.50 -26.35
N VAL A 115 7.92 -2.67 -25.98
CA VAL A 115 8.99 -3.34 -26.72
C VAL A 115 8.40 -4.05 -27.92
N ASP A 116 8.83 -3.64 -29.10
CA ASP A 116 8.48 -4.33 -30.34
C ASP A 116 9.17 -5.70 -30.43
N PHE A 117 8.44 -6.73 -30.05
CA PHE A 117 8.82 -8.13 -30.21
C PHE A 117 8.37 -8.72 -31.56
N SER A 118 7.98 -7.89 -32.54
CA SER A 118 7.62 -8.35 -33.91
C SER A 118 8.72 -9.20 -34.56
N ASN A 119 9.98 -8.95 -34.21
CA ASN A 119 11.14 -9.69 -34.69
C ASN A 119 11.39 -11.00 -33.93
N CYS A 120 10.59 -11.34 -32.91
CA CYS A 120 10.70 -12.62 -32.23
C CYS A 120 10.21 -13.74 -33.16
N PRO A 121 10.96 -14.86 -33.26
CA PRO A 121 10.47 -16.05 -33.95
C PRO A 121 9.09 -16.46 -33.39
N ASN A 122 8.08 -16.51 -34.26
CA ASN A 122 6.69 -16.83 -33.92
C ASN A 122 5.99 -15.85 -32.96
N GLY A 123 6.53 -14.64 -32.75
CA GLY A 123 5.94 -13.62 -31.87
C GLY A 123 5.93 -13.98 -30.38
N LEU A 124 6.65 -15.03 -29.98
CA LEU A 124 6.65 -15.51 -28.60
C LEU A 124 7.70 -14.76 -27.77
N THR A 125 7.28 -14.26 -26.61
CA THR A 125 8.14 -13.62 -25.62
C THR A 125 8.14 -14.43 -24.33
N GLN A 126 9.21 -14.31 -23.55
CA GLN A 126 9.36 -14.96 -22.26
C GLN A 126 9.96 -13.97 -21.26
N LEU A 127 9.40 -13.97 -20.05
CA LEU A 127 9.97 -13.26 -18.93
C LEU A 127 11.08 -14.12 -18.30
N VAL A 128 12.29 -13.57 -18.24
CA VAL A 128 13.51 -14.28 -17.83
C VAL A 128 13.92 -13.92 -16.41
N ASN A 129 13.67 -12.67 -16.01
CA ASN A 129 14.07 -12.17 -14.70
C ASN A 129 13.10 -11.10 -14.18
N ILE A 130 12.85 -11.10 -12.88
CA ILE A 130 12.16 -10.04 -12.14
C ILE A 130 13.02 -9.70 -10.92
N ILE A 131 13.39 -8.43 -10.80
CA ILE A 131 14.06 -7.87 -9.63
C ILE A 131 13.14 -6.82 -9.03
N ILE A 132 12.99 -6.81 -7.71
CA ILE A 132 12.11 -5.88 -7.00
C ILE A 132 12.92 -5.13 -5.96
N ALA A 133 12.88 -3.81 -6.04
CA ALA A 133 13.60 -2.88 -5.17
C ALA A 133 12.66 -1.80 -4.63
N ASN A 134 13.15 -1.01 -3.67
CA ASN A 134 12.46 0.18 -3.15
C ASN A 134 11.01 -0.11 -2.73
N LYS A 135 10.79 -1.25 -2.06
CA LYS A 135 9.49 -1.72 -1.60
C LYS A 135 9.01 -0.81 -0.47
N VAL A 136 7.87 -0.16 -0.66
CA VAL A 136 7.24 0.72 0.33
C VAL A 136 5.79 0.30 0.51
N LEU A 137 5.40 0.12 1.76
CA LEU A 137 4.02 -0.09 2.16
C LEU A 137 3.53 1.14 2.91
N SER A 138 2.35 1.64 2.58
CA SER A 138 1.73 2.78 3.25
C SER A 138 0.27 2.53 3.53
N PHE A 139 -0.28 3.27 4.50
CA PHE A 139 -1.72 3.32 4.73
C PHE A 139 -2.18 4.75 5.00
N SER A 140 -3.47 4.97 4.76
CA SER A 140 -4.19 6.16 5.21
C SER A 140 -5.60 5.78 5.68
N THR A 141 -6.10 6.54 6.63
CA THR A 141 -7.46 6.41 7.18
C THR A 141 -8.30 7.61 6.80
N GLN A 142 -9.62 7.47 6.81
CA GLN A 142 -10.54 8.61 6.59
C GLN A 142 -10.39 9.70 7.66
N SER A 143 -9.95 9.34 8.87
CA SER A 143 -9.65 10.28 9.96
C SER A 143 -8.32 11.03 9.79
N GLY A 144 -7.56 10.75 8.73
CA GLY A 144 -6.29 11.44 8.42
C GLY A 144 -5.05 10.79 9.01
N GLU A 145 -5.18 9.71 9.79
CA GLU A 145 -4.02 8.92 10.24
C GLU A 145 -3.37 8.25 9.03
N SER A 146 -2.05 8.26 8.98
CA SER A 146 -1.29 7.61 7.91
C SER A 146 0.06 7.11 8.44
N GLY A 147 0.67 6.19 7.70
CA GLY A 147 1.97 5.66 8.01
C GLY A 147 2.61 4.98 6.81
N SER A 148 3.92 4.78 6.88
CA SER A 148 4.67 4.07 5.84
C SER A 148 5.79 3.23 6.44
N MET A 149 6.16 2.18 5.73
CA MET A 149 7.23 1.25 6.08
C MET A 149 7.99 0.88 4.82
N GLN A 150 9.31 1.03 4.87
CA GLN A 150 10.19 0.40 3.88
C GLN A 150 10.33 -1.08 4.20
N ILE A 151 10.17 -1.90 3.17
CA ILE A 151 10.29 -3.35 3.28
C ILE A 151 11.66 -3.74 2.72
N PRO A 152 12.49 -4.48 3.48
CA PRO A 152 13.80 -4.93 3.03
C PRO A 152 13.71 -5.80 1.78
#